data_AF-A0A7K9A0G8-F1
#
_entry.id   AF-A0A7K9A0G8-F1
#
_cell.length_a   1.000
_cell.length_b   1.000
_cell.length_c   1.000
_cell.angle_alpha   90.00
_cell.angle_beta   90.00
_cell.angle_gamma   90.00
#
_symmetry.space_group_name_H-M   'P 1'
#
loop_
_entity.id
_entity.type
_entity.pdbx_description
1 polymer ?
#
loop_
_entity_poly.entity_id
_entity_poly.type
_entity_poly.pdbx_seq_one_letter_code
_entity_poly.pdbx_strand_id
1 'polypeptide(L)'
;MVKEECKALLDALNKVTACYRHMVLTIGGTSDSQNLREELKKTRQKAQELAVANRNKLTTVLKDKSVSKEDKAEFERLWVIFSTCLEILEIDMRRALELGHEFPLNVPKKHLIQTGMSGGTSGVAARAMSVQNMKYEAEHNIDVVDLKDLENEINQVGEMMYEMEMKVNVPQWTVEAKQDPGAELKSTISVGASSIGMISVEENKSFCDISKVLAGIVFSAVLIIAIVLAVCVVKLS
;
A
#
# COMPACT_ATOMS: atom_id res chain seq x y z
N MET A 1 -10.35 6.66 -22.64
CA MET A 1 -10.72 7.71 -21.66
C MET A 1 -11.24 7.09 -20.36
N VAL A 2 -12.33 6.31 -20.38
CA VAL A 2 -12.92 5.67 -19.19
C VAL A 2 -11.94 4.81 -18.37
N LYS A 3 -11.07 4.05 -19.04
CA LYS A 3 -10.03 3.23 -18.40
C LYS A 3 -9.06 4.07 -17.55
N GLU A 4 -8.53 5.15 -18.11
CA GLU A 4 -7.60 6.03 -17.40
C GLU A 4 -8.28 6.75 -16.23
N GLU A 5 -9.56 7.08 -16.35
CA GLU A 5 -10.33 7.64 -15.24
C GLU A 5 -10.54 6.63 -14.10
N CYS A 6 -10.87 5.37 -14.41
CA CYS A 6 -11.03 4.33 -13.39
C CYS A 6 -9.70 4.07 -12.68
N LYS A 7 -8.61 4.03 -13.44
CA LYS A 7 -7.26 3.91 -12.90
C LYS A 7 -6.88 5.09 -12.01
N ALA A 8 -7.14 6.33 -12.45
CA ALA A 8 -6.85 7.52 -11.66
C ALA A 8 -7.65 7.56 -10.34
N LEU A 9 -8.93 7.18 -10.37
CA LEU A 9 -9.74 7.05 -9.16
C LEU A 9 -9.19 5.97 -8.23
N LEU A 10 -8.68 4.87 -8.78
CA LEU A 10 -8.14 3.77 -7.99
C LEU A 10 -6.78 4.14 -7.38
N ASP A 11 -5.92 4.80 -8.14
CA ASP A 11 -4.64 5.33 -7.64
C ASP A 11 -4.86 6.37 -6.53
N ALA A 12 -5.90 7.22 -6.67
CA ALA A 12 -6.30 8.15 -5.62
C ALA A 12 -6.80 7.41 -4.37
N LEU A 13 -7.69 6.42 -4.53
CA LEU A 13 -8.19 5.61 -3.42
C LEU A 13 -7.04 4.91 -2.70
N ASN A 14 -6.13 4.27 -3.44
CA ASN A 14 -4.98 3.57 -2.87
C ASN A 14 -4.08 4.50 -2.04
N LYS A 15 -3.82 5.72 -2.53
CA LYS A 15 -3.06 6.74 -1.77
C LYS A 15 -3.78 7.16 -0.49
N VAL A 16 -5.09 7.36 -0.55
CA VAL A 16 -5.91 7.74 0.60
C VAL A 16 -5.96 6.61 1.63
N THR A 17 -6.17 5.36 1.21
CA THR A 17 -6.15 4.18 2.10
C THR A 17 -4.78 3.98 2.74
N ALA A 18 -3.69 4.12 1.98
CA ALA A 18 -2.34 4.07 2.54
C ALA A 18 -2.09 5.18 3.57
N CYS A 19 -2.53 6.41 3.30
CA CYS A 19 -2.45 7.52 4.24
C CYS A 19 -3.28 7.26 5.50
N TYR A 20 -4.48 6.72 5.35
CA TYR A 20 -5.35 6.35 6.46
C TYR A 20 -4.64 5.35 7.38
N ARG A 21 -4.08 4.28 6.81
CA ARG A 21 -3.27 3.30 7.55
C ARG A 21 -2.13 3.94 8.36
N HIS A 22 -1.38 4.85 7.74
CA HIS A 22 -0.27 5.53 8.42
C HIS A 22 -0.74 6.33 9.64
N MET A 23 -1.90 6.98 9.57
CA MET A 23 -2.48 7.69 10.70
C MET A 23 -3.02 6.74 11.77
N VAL A 24 -3.67 5.63 11.38
CA VAL A 24 -4.18 4.62 12.33
C VAL A 24 -3.06 4.06 13.19
N LEU A 25 -1.87 3.85 12.62
CA LEU A 25 -0.69 3.38 13.36
C LEU A 25 -0.19 4.37 14.45
N THR A 26 -0.61 5.64 14.40
CA THR A 26 -0.19 6.65 15.37
C THR A 26 -1.19 6.85 16.52
N ILE A 27 -2.38 6.24 16.44
CA ILE A 27 -3.37 6.29 17.52
C ILE A 27 -2.80 5.63 18.79
N GLY A 28 -3.04 6.22 19.96
CA GLY A 28 -2.48 5.80 21.24
C GLY A 28 -1.00 6.18 21.45
N GLY A 29 -0.32 6.67 20.42
CA GLY A 29 1.07 7.12 20.49
C GLY A 29 1.22 8.60 20.91
N THR A 30 2.45 9.11 20.82
CA THR A 30 2.78 10.50 21.16
C THR A 30 2.20 11.54 20.20
N SER A 31 1.82 11.11 18.99
CA SER A 31 1.17 11.95 17.97
C SER A 31 -0.36 11.90 18.04
N ASP A 32 -0.92 11.08 18.95
CA ASP A 32 -2.37 10.94 19.08
C ASP A 32 -2.99 12.20 19.69
N SER A 33 -3.80 12.87 18.88
CA SER A 33 -4.35 14.19 19.17
C SER A 33 -5.72 14.35 18.54
N GLN A 34 -6.47 15.35 19.00
CA GLN A 34 -7.78 15.69 18.43
C GLN A 34 -7.68 15.92 16.92
N ASN A 35 -6.67 16.67 16.48
CA ASN A 35 -6.42 16.92 15.06
C ASN A 35 -6.21 15.62 14.28
N LEU A 36 -5.38 14.69 14.77
CA LEU A 36 -5.17 13.38 14.12
C LEU A 36 -6.49 12.62 13.96
N ARG A 37 -7.33 12.61 15.00
CA ARG A 37 -8.62 11.92 14.97
C ARG A 37 -9.58 12.56 13.95
N GLU A 38 -9.54 13.88 13.79
CA GLU A 38 -10.27 14.57 12.71
C GLU A 38 -9.69 14.28 11.33
N GLU A 39 -8.37 14.18 11.20
CA GLU A 39 -7.71 13.79 9.95
C GLU A 39 -8.15 12.41 9.50
N LEU A 40 -8.22 11.46 10.44
CA LEU A 40 -8.74 10.11 10.21
C LEU A 40 -10.18 10.17 9.70
N LYS A 41 -11.06 10.95 10.35
CA LYS A 41 -12.46 11.12 9.92
C LYS A 41 -12.56 11.68 8.50
N LYS A 42 -11.83 12.75 8.19
CA LYS A 42 -11.82 13.35 6.84
C LYS A 42 -11.26 12.39 5.79
N THR A 43 -10.20 11.67 6.13
CA THR A 43 -9.54 10.75 5.19
C THR A 43 -10.41 9.53 4.89
N ARG A 44 -11.08 8.93 5.88
CA ARG A 44 -12.01 7.81 5.62
C ARG A 44 -13.26 8.24 4.85
N GLN A 45 -13.79 9.44 5.10
CA GLN A 45 -14.87 10.00 4.28
C GLN A 45 -14.43 10.15 2.82
N LYS A 46 -13.21 10.66 2.61
CA LYS A 46 -12.66 10.77 1.26
C LYS A 46 -12.45 9.41 0.59
N ALA A 47 -12.01 8.40 1.34
CA ALA A 47 -11.85 7.05 0.83
C ALA A 47 -13.21 6.47 0.39
N GLN A 48 -14.26 6.65 1.19
CA GLN A 48 -15.63 6.21 0.87
C GLN A 48 -16.20 6.90 -0.37
N GLU A 49 -16.00 8.22 -0.52
CA GLU A 49 -16.39 8.94 -1.75
C GLU A 49 -15.73 8.34 -3.00
N LEU A 50 -14.41 8.12 -2.93
CA LEU A 50 -13.64 7.54 -4.03
C LEU A 50 -14.10 6.11 -4.31
N ALA A 51 -14.38 5.32 -3.27
CA ALA A 51 -14.88 3.96 -3.38
C ALA A 51 -16.24 3.90 -4.10
N VAL A 52 -17.21 4.74 -3.70
CA VAL A 52 -18.52 4.80 -4.36
C VAL A 52 -18.38 5.18 -5.83
N ALA A 53 -17.55 6.19 -6.14
CA ALA A 53 -17.31 6.62 -7.51
C ALA A 53 -16.67 5.50 -8.35
N ASN A 54 -15.67 4.81 -7.81
CA ASN A 54 -14.96 3.73 -8.50
C ASN A 54 -15.88 2.51 -8.73
N ARG A 55 -16.62 2.10 -7.70
CA ARG A 55 -17.60 1.01 -7.76
C ARG A 55 -18.62 1.24 -8.87
N ASN A 56 -19.22 2.43 -8.92
CA ASN A 56 -20.25 2.74 -9.90
C ASN A 56 -19.69 2.69 -11.33
N LYS A 57 -18.50 3.25 -11.56
CA LYS A 57 -17.85 3.23 -12.87
C LYS A 57 -17.45 1.82 -13.30
N LEU A 58 -16.71 1.09 -12.45
CA LEU A 58 -16.26 -0.27 -12.78
C LEU A 58 -17.43 -1.22 -12.98
N THR A 59 -18.47 -1.15 -12.14
CA THR A 59 -19.68 -1.98 -12.30
C THR A 59 -20.37 -1.73 -13.64
N THR A 60 -20.45 -0.46 -14.05
CA THR A 60 -21.08 -0.10 -15.33
C THR A 60 -20.30 -0.68 -16.50
N VAL A 61 -18.97 -0.54 -16.49
CA VAL A 61 -18.10 -1.04 -17.56
C VAL A 61 -18.05 -2.56 -17.61
N LEU A 62 -17.95 -3.24 -16.46
CA LEU A 62 -17.84 -4.70 -16.39
C LEU A 62 -19.14 -5.42 -16.78
N LYS A 63 -20.29 -4.74 -16.68
CA LYS A 63 -21.58 -5.25 -17.15
C LYS A 63 -21.81 -5.02 -18.65
N ASP A 64 -21.05 -4.12 -19.27
CA ASP A 64 -21.16 -3.83 -20.69
C ASP A 64 -20.53 -4.96 -21.52
N LYS A 65 -21.34 -5.56 -22.40
CA LYS A 65 -20.92 -6.66 -23.29
C LYS A 65 -20.19 -6.18 -24.54
N SER A 66 -20.19 -4.88 -24.81
CA SER A 66 -19.55 -4.28 -25.98
C SER A 66 -18.04 -4.04 -25.82
N VAL A 67 -17.53 -4.16 -24.59
CA VAL A 67 -16.12 -3.96 -24.26
C VAL A 67 -15.27 -5.07 -24.88
N SER A 68 -14.10 -4.70 -25.43
CA SER A 68 -13.12 -5.64 -25.99
C SER A 68 -12.64 -6.64 -24.92
N LYS A 69 -12.15 -7.82 -25.33
CA LYS A 69 -11.67 -8.84 -24.37
C LYS A 69 -10.46 -8.34 -23.59
N GLU A 70 -9.56 -7.63 -24.26
CA GLU A 70 -8.34 -7.06 -23.70
C GLU A 70 -8.65 -5.96 -22.68
N ASP A 71 -9.58 -5.05 -23.00
CA ASP A 71 -10.00 -4.02 -22.05
C ASP A 71 -10.77 -4.62 -20.87
N LYS A 72 -11.61 -5.63 -21.14
CA LYS A 72 -12.34 -6.33 -20.08
C LYS A 72 -11.40 -6.94 -19.06
N ALA A 73 -10.36 -7.66 -19.49
CA ALA A 73 -9.35 -8.23 -18.60
C ALA A 73 -8.65 -7.15 -17.75
N GLU A 74 -8.41 -5.97 -18.31
CA GLU A 74 -7.86 -4.85 -17.54
C GLU A 74 -8.85 -4.31 -16.49
N PHE A 75 -10.13 -4.17 -16.83
CA PHE A 75 -11.13 -3.74 -15.86
C PHE A 75 -11.34 -4.76 -14.75
N GLU A 76 -11.25 -6.06 -15.06
CA GLU A 76 -11.27 -7.14 -14.06
C GLU A 76 -10.05 -7.04 -13.12
N ARG A 77 -8.88 -6.72 -13.66
CA ARG A 77 -7.68 -6.43 -12.84
C ARG A 77 -7.87 -5.22 -11.94
N LEU A 78 -8.40 -4.12 -12.46
CA LEU A 78 -8.71 -2.92 -11.66
C LEU A 78 -9.75 -3.23 -10.58
N TRP A 79 -10.73 -4.08 -10.87
CA TRP A 79 -11.74 -4.52 -9.92
C TRP A 79 -11.16 -5.31 -8.74
N VAL A 80 -10.21 -6.22 -9.01
CA VAL A 80 -9.52 -6.96 -7.94
C VAL A 80 -8.72 -6.02 -7.05
N ILE A 81 -7.93 -5.11 -7.64
CA ILE A 81 -7.17 -4.11 -6.88
C ILE A 81 -8.11 -3.22 -6.05
N PHE A 82 -9.24 -2.79 -6.64
CA PHE A 82 -10.26 -2.02 -5.94
C PHE A 82 -10.84 -2.77 -4.74
N SER A 83 -11.18 -4.04 -4.92
CA SER A 83 -11.71 -4.90 -3.85
C SER A 83 -10.71 -5.03 -2.70
N THR A 84 -9.42 -5.27 -3.01
CA THR A 84 -8.35 -5.30 -2.00
C THR A 84 -8.17 -3.96 -1.29
N CYS A 85 -8.31 -2.82 -1.98
CA CYS A 85 -8.27 -1.51 -1.32
C CYS A 85 -9.40 -1.32 -0.30
N LEU A 86 -10.59 -1.88 -0.55
CA LEU A 86 -11.71 -1.83 0.39
C LEU A 86 -11.49 -2.74 1.59
N GLU A 87 -10.99 -3.96 1.38
CA GLU A 87 -10.62 -4.89 2.45
C GLU A 87 -9.61 -4.25 3.41
N ILE A 88 -8.55 -3.64 2.86
CA ILE A 88 -7.52 -2.95 3.68
C ILE A 88 -8.14 -1.77 4.43
N LEU A 89 -8.98 -0.97 3.76
CA LEU A 89 -9.65 0.16 4.39
C LEU A 89 -10.54 -0.30 5.56
N GLU A 90 -11.34 -1.34 5.38
CA GLU A 90 -12.20 -1.89 6.43
C GLU A 90 -11.38 -2.38 7.64
N ILE A 91 -10.29 -3.12 7.38
CA ILE A 91 -9.38 -3.60 8.43
C ILE A 91 -8.80 -2.42 9.22
N ASP A 92 -8.31 -1.39 8.52
CA ASP A 92 -7.72 -0.23 9.19
C ASP A 92 -8.80 0.61 9.92
N MET A 93 -10.04 0.66 9.42
CA MET A 93 -11.17 1.33 10.09
C MET A 93 -11.57 0.60 11.38
N ARG A 94 -11.67 -0.74 11.35
CA ARG A 94 -11.91 -1.56 12.54
C ARG A 94 -10.82 -1.36 13.58
N ARG A 95 -9.56 -1.38 13.14
CA ARG A 95 -8.42 -1.09 14.02
C ARG A 95 -8.49 0.31 14.62
N ALA A 96 -8.88 1.32 13.84
CA ALA A 96 -9.05 2.68 14.33
C ALA A 96 -10.16 2.78 15.40
N LEU A 97 -11.25 2.01 15.24
CA LEU A 97 -12.34 1.93 16.20
C LEU A 97 -11.89 1.30 17.52
N GLU A 98 -11.22 0.15 17.46
CA GLU A 98 -10.66 -0.57 18.61
C GLU A 98 -9.70 0.34 19.41
N LEU A 99 -8.70 0.91 18.73
CA LEU A 99 -7.76 1.85 19.34
C LEU A 99 -8.47 3.12 19.85
N GLY A 100 -9.54 3.53 19.19
CA GLY A 100 -10.36 4.66 19.62
C GLY A 100 -10.99 4.45 21.00
N HIS A 101 -11.45 3.23 21.29
CA HIS A 101 -11.99 2.85 22.59
C HIS A 101 -10.90 2.65 23.65
N GLU A 102 -9.76 2.05 23.30
CA GLU A 102 -8.66 1.82 24.25
C GLU A 102 -7.93 3.12 24.65
N PHE A 103 -7.86 4.09 23.74
CA PHE A 103 -7.13 5.35 23.94
C PHE A 103 -8.05 6.58 23.83
N PRO A 104 -8.95 6.81 24.80
CA PRO A 104 -9.82 7.99 24.80
C PRO A 104 -9.01 9.28 24.98
N LEU A 105 -9.34 10.33 24.22
CA LEU A 105 -8.69 11.64 24.31
C LEU A 105 -9.21 12.48 25.48
N ASN A 106 -10.48 12.32 25.84
CA ASN A 106 -11.18 13.13 26.85
C ASN A 106 -10.87 12.73 28.30
N VAL A 107 -9.99 11.74 28.50
CA VAL A 107 -9.51 11.35 29.83
C VAL A 107 -8.22 12.10 30.11
N PRO A 108 -8.06 12.81 31.26
CA PRO A 108 -6.85 13.54 31.59
C PRO A 108 -5.61 12.62 31.57
N LYS A 109 -4.80 12.71 30.51
CA LYS A 109 -3.56 11.96 30.40
C LYS A 109 -2.46 12.71 31.18
N LYS A 110 -2.07 12.19 32.35
CA LYS A 110 -0.75 12.50 32.90
C LYS A 110 0.28 11.77 32.05
N HIS A 111 0.86 12.47 31.07
CA HIS A 111 1.95 11.94 30.26
C HIS A 111 3.12 11.59 31.19
N LEU A 112 3.37 10.30 31.40
CA LEU A 112 4.49 9.83 32.23
C LEU A 112 5.85 10.11 31.57
N ILE A 113 5.85 10.25 30.24
CA ILE A 113 7.04 10.50 29.43
C ILE A 113 6.74 11.67 28.50
N GLN A 114 7.38 12.82 28.73
CA GLN A 114 7.36 13.96 27.83
C GLN A 114 8.60 13.88 26.93
N THR A 115 8.46 13.24 25.76
CA THR A 115 9.56 13.08 24.80
C THR A 115 9.89 14.38 24.03
N GLY A 116 9.09 15.44 24.19
CA GLY A 116 9.21 16.69 23.44
C GLY A 116 8.88 16.58 21.94
N MET A 117 8.57 15.39 21.44
CA MET A 117 8.18 15.16 20.05
C MET A 117 6.67 15.24 19.87
N SER A 118 6.21 16.30 19.19
CA SER A 118 4.87 16.38 18.62
C SER A 118 4.99 16.18 17.11
N GLY A 119 4.90 14.93 16.64
CA GLY A 119 4.86 14.64 15.21
C GLY A 119 3.46 14.90 14.65
N GLY A 120 3.34 15.63 13.54
CA GLY A 120 2.07 15.89 12.87
C GLY A 120 1.91 15.06 11.58
N THR A 121 0.73 14.47 11.39
CA THR A 121 0.36 13.70 10.17
C THR A 121 -0.23 14.59 9.07
N SER A 122 -0.62 15.82 9.41
CA SER A 122 -1.28 16.79 8.53
C SER A 122 -0.65 16.95 7.14
N GLY A 123 0.69 17.02 7.05
CA GLY A 123 1.37 17.16 5.75
C GLY A 123 1.26 15.93 4.86
N VAL A 124 1.18 14.73 5.43
CA VAL A 124 0.96 13.49 4.68
C VAL A 124 -0.50 13.40 4.25
N ALA A 125 -1.43 13.70 5.16
CA ALA A 125 -2.87 13.70 4.91
C ALA A 125 -3.29 14.71 3.84
N ALA A 126 -2.75 15.94 3.89
CA ALA A 126 -3.02 16.98 2.90
C ALA A 126 -2.63 16.54 1.49
N ARG A 127 -1.43 15.95 1.33
CA ARG A 127 -0.96 15.43 0.04
C ARG A 127 -1.80 14.26 -0.47
N ALA A 128 -2.15 13.32 0.40
CA ALA A 128 -2.97 12.16 0.02
C ALA A 128 -4.37 12.58 -0.43
N MET A 129 -4.96 13.58 0.22
CA MET A 129 -6.25 14.14 -0.15
C MET A 129 -6.20 15.18 -1.28
N SER A 130 -5.00 15.46 -1.83
CA SER A 130 -4.79 16.50 -2.84
C SER A 130 -5.28 17.91 -2.41
N VAL A 131 -5.09 18.26 -1.13
CA VAL A 131 -5.37 19.59 -0.57
C VAL A 131 -4.08 20.29 -0.15
N GLN A 132 -4.04 21.62 -0.24
CA GLN A 132 -2.83 22.40 0.09
C GLN A 132 -2.53 22.42 1.59
N ASN A 133 -3.58 22.49 2.42
CA ASN A 133 -3.48 22.46 3.89
C ASN A 133 -4.79 21.92 4.47
N MET A 134 -4.69 21.04 5.47
CA MET A 134 -5.85 20.65 6.26
C MET A 134 -6.13 21.72 7.32
N LYS A 135 -7.34 22.28 7.33
CA LYS A 135 -7.83 23.13 8.41
C LYS A 135 -8.69 22.30 9.37
N TYR A 136 -8.53 22.56 10.66
CA TYR A 136 -9.27 21.93 11.77
C TYR A 136 -10.11 23.00 12.45
N GLU A 137 -11.38 22.70 12.70
CA GLU A 137 -12.24 23.53 13.53
C GLU A 137 -11.91 23.13 14.97
N ALA A 138 -11.36 24.04 15.77
CA ALA A 138 -10.82 23.72 17.10
C ALA A 138 -11.88 23.33 18.16
N GLU A 139 -13.15 23.17 17.78
CA GLU A 139 -14.28 23.12 18.71
C GLU A 139 -14.88 21.72 18.91
N HIS A 140 -14.66 20.74 18.03
CA HIS A 140 -15.31 19.43 18.16
C HIS A 140 -14.34 18.42 18.78
N ASN A 141 -14.48 18.11 20.08
CA ASN A 141 -13.78 16.96 20.67
C ASN A 141 -14.34 15.67 20.07
N ILE A 142 -13.47 14.75 19.67
CA ILE A 142 -13.90 13.44 19.17
C ILE A 142 -14.35 12.61 20.37
N ASP A 143 -15.61 12.22 20.33
CA ASP A 143 -16.30 11.58 21.44
C ASP A 143 -16.88 10.21 21.05
N VAL A 144 -17.74 9.67 21.91
CA VAL A 144 -18.39 8.37 21.69
C VAL A 144 -19.29 8.39 20.45
N VAL A 145 -19.86 9.54 20.07
CA VAL A 145 -20.69 9.70 18.87
C VAL A 145 -19.84 9.51 17.62
N ASP A 146 -18.64 10.08 17.57
CA ASP A 146 -17.72 9.92 16.43
C ASP A 146 -17.23 8.48 16.24
N LEU A 147 -17.11 7.71 17.33
CA LEU A 147 -16.81 6.28 17.26
C LEU A 147 -18.03 5.48 16.79
N LYS A 148 -19.25 5.88 17.18
CA LYS A 148 -20.47 5.25 16.66
C LYS A 148 -20.66 5.52 15.17
N ASP A 149 -20.33 6.72 14.71
CA ASP A 149 -20.30 7.06 13.29
C ASP A 149 -19.29 6.20 12.54
N LEU A 150 -18.08 6.01 13.09
CA LEU A 150 -17.07 5.12 12.52
C LEU A 150 -17.59 3.67 12.41
N GLU A 151 -18.28 3.16 13.43
CA GLU A 151 -18.89 1.83 13.38
C GLU A 151 -19.94 1.72 12.27
N ASN A 152 -20.77 2.75 12.10
CA ASN A 152 -21.75 2.79 11.01
C ASN A 152 -21.07 2.84 9.63
N GLU A 153 -20.00 3.63 9.48
CA GLU A 153 -19.21 3.70 8.26
C GLU A 153 -18.53 2.36 7.93
N ILE A 154 -18.04 1.62 8.93
CA ILE A 154 -17.49 0.25 8.74
C ILE A 154 -18.57 -0.67 8.16
N ASN A 155 -19.79 -0.63 8.71
CA ASN A 155 -20.90 -1.45 8.20
C ASN A 155 -21.23 -1.07 6.76
N GLN A 156 -21.21 0.22 6.40
CA GLN A 156 -21.43 0.66 5.02
C GLN A 156 -20.35 0.15 4.04
N VAL A 157 -19.09 0.11 4.46
CA VAL A 157 -18.01 -0.47 3.64
C VAL A 157 -18.21 -1.99 3.47
N GLY A 158 -18.59 -2.69 4.55
CA GLY A 158 -18.91 -4.12 4.49
C GLY A 158 -20.09 -4.44 3.56
N GLU A 159 -21.17 -3.66 3.65
CA GLU A 159 -22.31 -3.76 2.71
C GLU A 159 -21.88 -3.48 1.26
N MET A 160 -21.01 -2.49 1.06
CA MET A 160 -20.48 -2.18 -0.26
C MET A 160 -19.71 -3.36 -0.87
N MET A 161 -18.87 -4.03 -0.07
CA MET A 161 -18.11 -5.21 -0.49
C MET A 161 -19.04 -6.38 -0.85
N TYR A 162 -20.04 -6.65 -0.01
CA TYR A 162 -21.05 -7.67 -0.30
C TYR A 162 -21.82 -7.39 -1.59
N GLU A 163 -22.26 -6.14 -1.81
CA GLU A 163 -22.91 -5.75 -3.05
C GLU A 163 -22.01 -5.90 -4.28
N MET A 164 -20.71 -5.65 -4.14
CA MET A 164 -19.73 -5.81 -5.22
C MET A 164 -19.64 -7.27 -5.65
N GLU A 165 -19.51 -8.21 -4.71
CA GLU A 165 -19.48 -9.64 -4.99
C GLU A 165 -20.75 -10.11 -5.72
N MET A 166 -21.92 -9.58 -5.36
CA MET A 166 -23.17 -9.92 -6.04
C MET A 166 -23.32 -9.30 -7.43
N LYS A 167 -22.73 -8.13 -7.68
CA LYS A 167 -22.96 -7.36 -8.92
C LYS A 167 -22.02 -7.76 -10.06
N VAL A 168 -20.82 -8.20 -9.74
CA VAL A 168 -19.76 -8.51 -10.72
C VAL A 168 -19.02 -9.77 -10.27
N ASN A 169 -19.15 -10.85 -11.05
CA ASN A 169 -18.53 -12.14 -10.73
C ASN A 169 -17.11 -12.21 -11.30
N VAL A 170 -16.17 -11.51 -10.67
CA VAL A 170 -14.73 -11.55 -11.01
C VAL A 170 -13.98 -12.11 -9.81
N PRO A 171 -13.62 -13.41 -9.81
CA PRO A 171 -12.87 -14.01 -8.72
C PRO A 171 -11.46 -13.42 -8.61
N GLN A 172 -10.93 -13.30 -7.39
CA GLN A 172 -9.62 -12.69 -7.16
C GLN A 172 -8.47 -13.43 -7.86
N TRP A 173 -8.60 -14.74 -8.08
CA TRP A 173 -7.58 -15.59 -8.70
C TRP A 173 -7.56 -15.57 -10.24
N THR A 174 -8.49 -14.90 -10.92
CA THR A 174 -8.56 -14.91 -12.39
C THR A 174 -7.68 -13.86 -13.06
N VAL A 175 -7.05 -12.98 -12.28
CA VAL A 175 -6.28 -11.86 -12.80
C VAL A 175 -4.80 -12.22 -12.92
N GLU A 176 -4.27 -12.11 -14.13
CA GLU A 176 -2.84 -12.33 -14.39
C GLU A 176 -1.99 -11.10 -14.01
N ALA A 177 -0.80 -11.37 -13.46
CA ALA A 177 0.17 -10.34 -13.15
C ALA A 177 0.81 -9.81 -14.45
N LYS A 178 0.84 -8.49 -14.62
CA LYS A 178 1.48 -7.82 -15.77
C LYS A 178 2.99 -7.66 -15.62
N GLN A 179 3.49 -7.74 -14.40
CA GLN A 179 4.90 -7.55 -14.08
C GLN A 179 5.52 -8.90 -13.79
N ASP A 180 6.74 -9.09 -14.30
CA ASP A 180 7.54 -10.26 -13.97
C ASP A 180 7.81 -10.28 -12.45
N PRO A 181 7.86 -11.46 -11.82
CA PRO A 181 8.27 -11.58 -10.43
C PRO A 181 9.59 -10.84 -10.16
N GLY A 182 9.61 -9.93 -9.18
CA GLY A 182 10.79 -9.13 -8.83
C GLY A 182 11.01 -7.89 -9.71
N ALA A 183 10.05 -7.51 -10.57
CA ALA A 183 10.10 -6.24 -11.31
C ALA A 183 10.13 -5.02 -10.37
N GLU A 184 9.53 -5.12 -9.19
CA GLU A 184 9.56 -4.09 -8.16
C GLU A 184 10.99 -3.77 -7.69
N LEU A 185 11.91 -4.74 -7.71
CA LEU A 185 13.32 -4.57 -7.34
C LEU A 185 14.11 -3.76 -8.38
N LYS A 186 13.62 -3.70 -9.62
CA LYS A 186 14.23 -2.94 -10.71
C LYS A 186 13.63 -1.55 -10.86
N SER A 187 12.53 -1.27 -10.17
CA SER A 187 11.94 0.06 -10.18
C SER A 187 12.84 0.99 -9.35
N THR A 188 13.59 1.86 -10.03
CA THR A 188 14.15 3.05 -9.37
C THR A 188 12.96 3.85 -8.88
N ILE A 189 12.69 3.80 -7.58
CA ILE A 189 11.69 4.63 -6.91
C ILE A 189 11.92 6.05 -7.43
N SER A 190 11.00 6.53 -8.27
CA SER A 190 10.95 7.94 -8.61
C SER A 190 10.79 8.65 -7.28
N VAL A 191 11.83 9.37 -6.88
CA VAL A 191 11.91 10.13 -5.63
C VAL A 191 10.92 11.30 -5.73
N GLY A 192 9.63 10.98 -5.62
CA GLY A 192 8.64 11.89 -5.09
C GLY A 192 8.86 11.89 -3.58
N ALA A 193 9.55 12.92 -3.08
CA ALA A 193 9.95 13.10 -1.70
C ALA A 193 8.89 12.62 -0.68
N SER A 194 9.04 11.39 -0.18
CA SER A 194 8.34 10.89 0.99
C SER A 194 9.14 9.73 1.56
N SER A 195 9.56 9.89 2.82
CA SER A 195 10.49 9.05 3.59
C SER A 195 11.98 9.35 3.40
N ILE A 196 12.46 10.39 4.09
CA ILE A 196 13.85 10.40 4.59
C ILE A 196 13.86 9.41 5.76
N GLY A 197 14.12 8.15 5.42
CA GLY A 197 14.56 7.08 6.29
C GLY A 197 15.74 6.40 5.61
N MET A 198 16.75 7.20 5.27
CA MET A 198 17.96 6.75 4.58
C MET A 198 18.82 5.99 5.58
N ILE A 199 18.57 4.68 5.74
CA ILE A 199 19.65 3.78 6.12
C ILE A 199 20.57 3.80 4.90
N SER A 200 21.71 4.48 5.04
CA SER A 200 22.79 4.45 4.06
C SER A 200 23.20 2.99 3.90
N VAL A 201 22.64 2.32 2.90
CA VAL A 201 23.20 1.10 2.35
C VAL A 201 24.29 1.58 1.43
N GLU A 202 25.52 1.49 1.93
CA GLU A 202 26.74 1.62 1.15
C GLU A 202 26.58 0.84 -0.16
N GLU A 203 26.73 1.52 -1.29
CA GLU A 203 26.73 0.91 -2.63
C GLU A 203 27.87 -0.10 -2.72
N ASN A 204 27.61 -1.35 -2.33
CA ASN A 204 28.46 -2.44 -2.73
C ASN A 204 28.23 -2.67 -4.22
N LYS A 205 29.16 -2.14 -5.03
CA LYS A 205 29.43 -2.54 -6.42
C LYS A 205 29.02 -3.99 -6.61
N SER A 206 28.17 -4.25 -7.61
CA SER A 206 27.74 -5.58 -7.99
C SER A 206 28.95 -6.51 -8.12
N PHE A 207 29.22 -7.29 -7.07
CA PHE A 207 30.26 -8.29 -7.13
C PHE A 207 29.76 -9.35 -8.11
N CYS A 208 30.52 -9.46 -9.20
CA CYS A 208 30.35 -10.48 -10.22
C CYS A 208 30.00 -11.81 -9.54
N ASP A 209 28.89 -12.40 -9.98
CA ASP A 209 28.30 -13.66 -9.53
C ASP A 209 29.39 -14.65 -9.05
N ILE A 210 29.66 -14.67 -7.74
CA ILE A 210 30.82 -15.37 -7.14
C ILE A 210 30.80 -16.85 -7.52
N SER A 211 29.61 -17.40 -7.72
CA SER A 211 29.36 -18.75 -8.24
C SER A 211 29.93 -18.98 -9.65
N LYS A 212 29.81 -18.00 -10.55
CA LYS A 212 30.39 -18.09 -11.92
C LYS A 212 31.90 -17.96 -11.91
N VAL A 213 32.45 -17.12 -11.02
CA VAL A 213 33.91 -16.98 -10.83
C VAL A 213 34.51 -18.28 -10.26
N LEU A 214 33.87 -18.85 -9.24
CA LEU A 214 34.26 -20.14 -8.66
C LEU A 214 34.19 -21.27 -9.70
N ALA A 215 33.12 -21.33 -10.50
CA ALA A 215 32.99 -22.31 -11.56
C ALA A 215 34.14 -22.20 -12.58
N GLY A 216 34.52 -20.98 -12.98
CA GLY A 216 35.64 -20.74 -13.89
C GLY A 216 37.00 -21.18 -13.30
N ILE A 217 37.24 -20.92 -12.02
CA ILE A 217 38.47 -21.34 -11.33
C ILE A 217 38.57 -22.86 -11.28
N VAL A 218 37.49 -23.55 -10.91
CA VAL A 218 37.47 -25.02 -10.84
C VAL A 218 37.71 -25.65 -12.21
N PHE A 219 37.06 -25.12 -13.25
CA PHE A 219 37.22 -25.65 -14.61
C PHE A 219 38.65 -25.47 -15.14
N SER A 220 39.27 -24.33 -14.84
CA SER A 220 40.66 -24.06 -15.19
C SER A 220 41.63 -25.01 -14.47
N ALA A 221 41.42 -25.25 -13.17
CA ALA A 221 42.25 -26.17 -12.40
C ALA A 221 42.20 -27.60 -12.96
N VAL A 222 41.00 -28.09 -13.34
CA VAL A 222 40.84 -29.42 -13.94
C VAL A 222 41.57 -29.51 -15.29
N LEU A 223 41.50 -28.47 -16.12
CA LEU A 223 42.21 -28.42 -17.40
C LEU A 223 43.73 -28.48 -17.23
N ILE A 224 44.28 -27.74 -16.26
CA ILE A 224 45.71 -27.75 -15.97
C ILE A 224 46.17 -29.15 -15.53
N ILE A 225 45.40 -29.80 -14.65
CA ILE A 225 45.72 -31.17 -14.19
C ILE A 225 45.70 -32.15 -15.37
N ALA A 226 44.71 -32.05 -16.25
CA ALA A 226 44.63 -32.92 -17.44
C ALA A 226 45.84 -32.73 -18.38
N ILE A 227 46.29 -31.49 -18.58
CA ILE A 227 47.48 -31.18 -19.40
C ILE A 227 48.75 -31.76 -18.75
N VAL A 228 48.93 -31.60 -17.44
CA VAL A 228 50.08 -32.15 -16.72
C VAL A 228 50.09 -33.67 -16.83
N LEU A 229 48.95 -34.33 -16.62
CA LEU A 229 48.85 -35.78 -16.77
C LEU A 229 49.17 -36.24 -18.19
N ALA A 230 48.70 -35.53 -19.22
CA ALA A 230 49.03 -35.84 -20.62
C ALA A 230 50.54 -35.71 -20.90
N VAL A 231 51.19 -34.66 -20.39
CA VAL A 231 52.64 -34.47 -20.52
C VAL A 231 53.41 -35.55 -19.76
N CYS A 232 52.96 -35.93 -18.55
CA CYS A 232 53.55 -37.02 -17.79
C CYS A 232 53.45 -38.35 -18.55
N VAL A 233 52.30 -38.68 -19.14
CA VAL A 233 52.11 -39.90 -19.93
C VAL A 233 53.03 -39.93 -21.16
N VAL A 234 53.19 -38.79 -21.86
CA VAL A 234 54.09 -38.71 -23.03
C VAL A 234 55.57 -38.76 -22.64
N LYS A 235 55.93 -38.30 -21.44
CA LYS A 235 57.33 -38.32 -20.94
C LYS A 235 57.73 -39.62 -20.23
N LEU A 236 56.75 -40.41 -19.75
CA LEU A 236 56.94 -41.68 -19.05
C LEU A 236 56.64 -42.91 -19.94
N SER A 237 56.13 -42.69 -21.16
CA SER A 237 56.05 -43.69 -22.24
C SER A 237 57.25 -43.61 -23.16
#